data_AF-A0A168AD99-F1
#
_entry.id   AF-A0A168AD99-F1
#
_cell.length_a   1.000
_cell.length_b   1.000
_cell.length_c   1.000
_cell.angle_alpha   90.00
_cell.angle_beta   90.00
_cell.angle_gamma   90.00
#
_symmetry.space_group_name_H-M   'P 1'
#
loop_
_entity.id
_entity.type
_entity.pdbx_description
1 polymer ?
#
loop_
_entity_poly.entity_id
_entity_poly.type
_entity_poly.pdbx_seq_one_letter_code
_entity_poly.pdbx_strand_id
1 'polypeptide(L)'
;MNASAILTAQGWRGVGHSLHKTDDSIGLAKPILLNRKSNTKGLGTKPHFTSDQWWMNAFDEQLKNLETSEDGKITQVITTGKLNAIEKGSLSKYSLYTSFVRGGLLEGTSARTELEGADDNDGCMTAATDETKDGKSSRKKESRKKEKQEKKEKAARRAAKNNEGVLQDAVARKESKEERRARRAERRELKESVSSEDKAERQRRKEERRACQAKRRREKANVKRRAKLDKMSKRQSGKAVKRT
;
A
#
# COMPACT_ATOMS: atom_id res chain seq x y z
N MET A 1 -31.70 23.63 1.06
CA MET A 1 -31.23 24.58 0.03
C MET A 1 -30.78 23.82 -1.20
N ASN A 2 -31.25 24.19 -2.38
CA ASN A 2 -30.82 23.60 -3.64
C ASN A 2 -29.67 24.43 -4.23
N ALA A 3 -28.43 24.06 -3.91
CA ALA A 3 -27.24 24.80 -4.33
C ALA A 3 -27.06 24.85 -5.86
N SER A 4 -27.41 23.77 -6.56
CA SER A 4 -27.34 23.71 -8.02
C SER A 4 -28.25 24.73 -8.71
N ALA A 5 -29.47 24.94 -8.19
CA ALA A 5 -30.42 25.90 -8.72
C ALA A 5 -29.93 27.36 -8.55
N ILE A 6 -29.30 27.67 -7.41
CA ILE A 6 -28.72 29.00 -7.17
C ILE A 6 -27.53 29.25 -8.08
N LEU A 7 -26.64 28.26 -8.22
CA LEU A 7 -25.45 28.40 -9.07
C LEU A 7 -25.83 28.52 -10.55
N THR A 8 -26.81 27.75 -11.02
CA THR A 8 -27.32 27.87 -12.39
C THR A 8 -28.01 29.22 -12.62
N ALA A 9 -28.78 29.73 -11.66
CA ALA A 9 -29.33 31.08 -11.72
C ALA A 9 -28.24 32.17 -11.76
N GLN A 10 -27.06 31.91 -11.19
CA GLN A 10 -25.88 32.78 -11.26
C GLN A 10 -25.05 32.59 -12.54
N GLY A 11 -25.52 31.80 -13.49
CA GLY A 11 -24.86 31.58 -14.78
C GLY A 11 -23.83 30.46 -14.78
N TRP A 12 -23.81 29.60 -13.76
CA TRP A 12 -23.01 28.38 -13.81
C TRP A 12 -23.60 27.39 -14.82
N ARG A 13 -22.76 26.86 -15.70
CA ARG A 13 -23.15 25.99 -16.82
C ARG A 13 -23.60 24.58 -16.40
N GLY A 14 -23.36 24.23 -15.13
CA GLY A 14 -23.79 22.97 -14.54
C GLY A 14 -22.67 21.94 -14.38
N VAL A 15 -23.07 20.71 -14.07
CA VAL A 15 -22.16 19.63 -13.69
C VAL A 15 -21.19 19.31 -14.83
N GLY A 16 -19.91 19.17 -14.52
CA GLY A 16 -18.85 18.90 -15.50
C GLY A 16 -18.15 20.15 -16.03
N HIS A 17 -18.66 21.35 -15.72
CA HIS A 17 -18.00 22.62 -15.99
C HIS A 17 -17.39 23.17 -14.71
N SER A 18 -16.30 23.91 -14.85
CA SER A 18 -15.73 24.62 -13.71
C SER A 18 -16.66 25.74 -13.25
N LEU A 19 -16.40 26.35 -12.08
CA LEU A 19 -17.16 27.53 -11.63
C LEU A 19 -16.76 28.80 -12.40
N HIS A 20 -15.82 28.70 -13.34
CA HIS A 20 -15.39 29.82 -14.16
C HIS A 20 -16.44 30.15 -15.24
N LYS A 21 -16.54 31.43 -15.61
CA LYS A 21 -17.63 31.95 -16.46
C LYS A 21 -17.54 31.46 -17.91
N THR A 22 -16.32 31.33 -18.42
CA THR A 22 -16.05 31.12 -19.85
C THR A 22 -15.25 29.86 -20.12
N ASP A 23 -14.18 29.67 -19.36
CA ASP A 23 -13.15 28.66 -19.63
C ASP A 23 -13.09 27.57 -18.56
N ASP A 24 -13.24 26.31 -18.98
CA ASP A 24 -13.15 25.14 -18.10
C ASP A 24 -11.72 24.69 -17.79
N SER A 25 -10.72 25.28 -18.46
CA SER A 25 -9.30 24.97 -18.25
C SER A 25 -8.74 25.59 -16.97
N ILE A 26 -9.37 26.64 -16.44
CA ILE A 26 -8.88 27.42 -15.30
C ILE A 26 -9.28 26.76 -13.97
N GLY A 27 -10.45 26.12 -13.94
CA GLY A 27 -11.03 25.59 -12.70
C GLY A 27 -11.26 24.08 -12.71
N LEU A 28 -11.52 23.54 -11.53
CA LEU A 28 -11.80 22.12 -11.36
C LEU A 28 -13.28 21.84 -11.65
N ALA A 29 -13.54 20.97 -12.63
CA ALA A 29 -14.88 20.46 -12.90
C ALA A 29 -15.34 19.39 -11.89
N LYS A 30 -14.39 18.73 -11.23
CA LYS A 30 -14.65 17.66 -10.25
C LYS A 30 -14.03 18.02 -8.90
N PRO A 31 -14.70 17.72 -7.78
CA PRO A 31 -14.14 17.95 -6.46
C PRO A 31 -12.87 17.11 -6.26
N ILE A 32 -11.91 17.65 -5.52
CA ILE A 32 -10.68 16.93 -5.19
C ILE A 32 -11.00 15.85 -4.16
N LEU A 33 -10.65 14.60 -4.50
CA LEU A 33 -10.71 13.49 -3.56
C LEU A 33 -9.49 13.54 -2.64
N LEU A 34 -9.72 13.94 -1.39
CA LEU A 34 -8.70 13.95 -0.35
C LEU A 34 -8.73 12.64 0.45
N ASN A 35 -7.59 11.97 0.52
CA ASN A 35 -7.43 10.85 1.44
C ASN A 35 -7.32 11.38 2.88
N ARG A 36 -8.25 10.96 3.75
CA ARG A 36 -8.26 11.36 5.15
C ARG A 36 -7.57 10.31 6.01
N LYS A 37 -6.56 10.74 6.76
CA LYS A 37 -5.88 9.91 7.75
C LYS A 37 -6.74 9.76 9.01
N SER A 38 -7.45 8.64 9.14
CA SER A 38 -8.23 8.29 10.33
C SER A 38 -7.44 7.49 11.37
N ASN A 39 -6.22 7.06 11.04
CA ASN A 39 -5.40 6.20 11.88
C ASN A 39 -4.31 6.97 12.66
N THR A 40 -3.83 6.36 13.74
CA THR A 40 -2.73 6.88 14.58
C THR A 40 -1.35 6.51 14.04
N LYS A 41 -1.26 5.72 12.97
CA LYS A 41 0.02 5.27 12.37
C LYS A 41 0.79 6.44 11.73
N GLY A 42 2.08 6.27 11.47
CA GLY A 42 2.86 7.26 10.72
C GLY A 42 2.37 7.47 9.28
N LEU A 43 2.71 8.61 8.67
CA LEU A 43 2.51 8.84 7.24
C LEU A 43 3.32 7.79 6.43
N GLY A 44 2.80 7.36 5.28
CA GLY A 44 3.46 6.35 4.44
C GLY A 44 3.22 4.89 4.84
N THR A 45 2.58 4.62 5.98
CA THR A 45 2.22 3.25 6.37
C THR A 45 1.02 2.76 5.53
N LYS A 46 1.27 1.81 4.62
CA LYS A 46 0.20 1.18 3.84
C LYS A 46 -0.70 0.35 4.77
N PRO A 47 -2.03 0.32 4.53
CA PRO A 47 -2.95 -0.47 5.36
C PRO A 47 -2.77 -1.99 5.18
N HIS A 48 -2.04 -2.42 4.15
CA HIS A 48 -1.80 -3.84 3.88
C HIS A 48 -0.74 -4.41 4.82
N PHE A 49 -1.21 -5.21 5.77
CA PHE A 49 -0.40 -6.09 6.63
C PHE A 49 0.09 -7.36 5.88
N THR A 50 -0.23 -7.50 4.60
CA THR A 50 -0.01 -8.74 3.83
C THR A 50 1.31 -8.77 3.05
N SER A 51 2.12 -7.70 3.09
CA SER A 51 3.45 -7.70 2.46
C SER A 51 4.37 -8.73 3.10
N ASP A 52 4.17 -9.05 4.37
CA ASP A 52 5.06 -9.91 5.15
C ASP A 52 4.59 -11.37 5.14
N GLN A 53 3.62 -11.72 4.30
CA GLN A 53 3.09 -13.10 4.23
C GLN A 53 3.84 -13.97 3.21
N TRP A 54 4.85 -13.43 2.53
CA TRP A 54 5.59 -14.19 1.52
C TRP A 54 6.45 -15.29 2.15
N TRP A 55 7.03 -15.06 3.33
CA TRP A 55 7.81 -16.06 4.08
C TRP A 55 6.89 -17.10 4.75
N MET A 56 5.75 -16.68 5.32
CA MET A 56 4.75 -17.61 5.88
C MET A 56 4.21 -18.58 4.83
N ASN A 57 3.89 -18.07 3.64
CA ASN A 57 3.43 -18.90 2.53
C ASN A 57 4.54 -19.81 1.99
N ALA A 58 5.79 -19.35 1.97
CA ALA A 58 6.93 -20.17 1.54
C ALA A 58 7.27 -21.26 2.57
N PHE A 59 7.10 -20.99 3.86
CA PHE A 59 7.29 -21.93 4.96
C PHE A 59 6.16 -22.99 4.98
N ASP A 60 4.90 -22.58 4.84
CA ASP A 60 3.76 -23.48 4.73
C ASP A 60 3.84 -24.37 3.46
N GLU A 61 4.38 -23.85 2.36
CA GLU A 61 4.68 -24.63 1.15
C GLU A 61 5.76 -25.69 1.39
N GLN A 62 6.74 -25.43 2.27
CA GLN A 62 7.72 -26.46 2.65
C GLN A 62 7.12 -27.53 3.56
N LEU A 63 6.24 -27.15 4.49
CA LEU A 63 5.62 -28.10 5.41
C LEU A 63 4.68 -29.09 4.70
N LYS A 64 3.96 -28.64 3.68
CA LYS A 64 3.06 -29.50 2.87
C LYS A 64 3.78 -30.56 2.05
N ASN A 65 5.08 -30.39 1.82
CA ASN A 65 5.90 -31.31 1.04
C ASN A 65 6.66 -32.31 1.94
N LEU A 66 6.37 -32.35 3.25
CA LEU A 66 6.87 -33.36 4.18
C LEU A 66 5.87 -34.52 4.26
N GLU A 67 6.10 -35.56 3.47
CA GLU A 67 5.39 -36.82 3.63
C GLU A 67 6.07 -37.64 4.73
N THR A 68 5.30 -38.01 5.75
CA THR A 68 5.75 -38.96 6.77
C THR A 68 5.34 -40.35 6.30
N SER A 69 6.29 -41.15 5.81
CA SER A 69 6.01 -42.59 5.61
C SER A 69 5.93 -43.27 6.98
N GLU A 70 5.22 -44.41 7.02
CA GLU A 70 4.89 -45.17 8.23
C GLU A 70 6.12 -45.63 9.04
N ASP A 71 7.34 -45.49 8.51
CA ASP A 71 8.60 -45.91 9.14
C ASP A 71 9.31 -44.79 9.93
N GLY A 72 8.65 -43.65 10.17
CA GLY A 72 9.22 -42.55 10.96
C GLY A 72 10.41 -41.83 10.30
N LYS A 73 10.70 -42.13 9.03
CA LYS A 73 11.71 -41.44 8.23
C LYS A 73 11.05 -40.31 7.43
N ILE A 74 11.40 -39.09 7.82
CA ILE A 74 10.96 -37.87 7.14
C ILE A 74 11.82 -37.70 5.88
N THR A 75 11.29 -38.08 4.72
CA THR A 75 11.96 -37.86 3.43
C THR A 75 11.36 -36.67 2.71
N GLN A 76 12.15 -35.61 2.51
CA GLN A 76 11.75 -34.43 1.73
C GLN A 76 11.78 -34.77 0.23
N VAL A 77 10.62 -35.06 -0.36
CA VAL A 77 10.53 -35.63 -1.72
C VAL A 77 10.85 -34.61 -2.82
N ILE A 78 10.74 -33.30 -2.59
CA ILE A 78 10.91 -32.29 -3.66
C ILE A 78 11.68 -31.05 -3.17
N THR A 79 12.86 -30.82 -3.76
CA THR A 79 13.79 -29.71 -3.47
C THR A 79 13.53 -28.42 -4.29
N THR A 80 12.36 -28.24 -4.88
CA THR A 80 12.00 -27.08 -5.74
C THR A 80 11.00 -26.11 -5.09
N GLY A 81 11.16 -25.81 -3.80
CA GLY A 81 10.40 -24.75 -3.12
C GLY A 81 11.01 -23.36 -3.25
N LYS A 82 10.21 -22.30 -3.05
CA LYS A 82 10.66 -20.89 -3.08
C LYS A 82 11.82 -20.60 -2.10
N LEU A 83 11.89 -21.32 -0.98
CA LEU A 83 13.00 -21.20 -0.02
C LEU A 83 14.31 -21.82 -0.55
N ASN A 84 14.25 -22.92 -1.31
CA ASN A 84 15.45 -23.59 -1.82
C ASN A 84 16.12 -22.78 -2.97
N ALA A 85 15.38 -21.84 -3.56
CA ALA A 85 15.95 -20.85 -4.47
C ALA A 85 16.85 -19.83 -3.76
N ILE A 86 16.68 -19.66 -2.44
CA ILE A 86 17.52 -18.79 -1.60
C ILE A 86 18.88 -19.44 -1.38
N GLU A 87 18.90 -20.75 -1.10
CA GLU A 87 20.13 -21.53 -0.88
C GLU A 87 20.95 -21.68 -2.17
N LYS A 88 20.30 -21.83 -3.33
CA LYS A 88 20.97 -21.93 -4.65
C LYS A 88 21.55 -20.60 -5.19
N GLY A 89 21.74 -19.58 -4.35
CA GLY A 89 22.45 -18.36 -4.73
C GLY A 89 21.69 -17.38 -5.63
N SER A 90 20.39 -17.59 -5.87
CA SER A 90 19.58 -16.65 -6.66
C SER A 90 19.30 -15.32 -5.92
N LEU A 91 19.65 -15.21 -4.63
CA LEU A 91 19.50 -13.98 -3.84
C LEU A 91 20.71 -13.03 -3.91
N SER A 92 21.71 -13.29 -4.76
CA SER A 92 22.88 -12.40 -4.92
C SER A 92 22.50 -10.95 -5.25
N LYS A 93 21.34 -10.73 -5.88
CA LYS A 93 20.83 -9.40 -6.25
C LYS A 93 20.18 -8.61 -5.10
N TYR A 94 19.82 -9.28 -3.99
CA TYR A 94 19.13 -8.66 -2.84
C TYR A 94 19.70 -9.09 -1.48
N SER A 95 20.88 -9.70 -1.46
CA SER A 95 21.57 -10.02 -0.20
C SER A 95 21.86 -8.71 0.52
N LEU A 96 21.26 -8.55 1.70
CA LEU A 96 21.32 -7.30 2.47
C LEU A 96 22.76 -6.85 2.73
N TYR A 97 23.73 -7.78 2.72
CA TYR A 97 25.13 -7.51 3.00
C TYR A 97 25.98 -7.16 1.77
N THR A 98 25.46 -7.20 0.54
CA THR A 98 26.24 -6.80 -0.66
C THR A 98 26.23 -5.29 -0.90
N SER A 99 25.32 -4.55 -0.25
CA SER A 99 25.18 -3.10 -0.42
C SER A 99 25.93 -2.30 0.66
N PHE A 100 26.43 -2.95 1.71
CA PHE A 100 27.19 -2.29 2.76
C PHE A 100 28.69 -2.49 2.54
N VAL A 101 29.39 -1.41 2.24
CA VAL A 101 30.85 -1.36 2.36
C VAL A 101 31.17 -1.29 3.85
N ARG A 102 32.06 -2.17 4.33
CA ARG A 102 32.53 -2.11 5.72
C ARG A 102 33.38 -0.84 5.87
N GLY A 103 32.76 0.21 6.41
CA GLY A 103 33.47 1.44 6.76
C GLY A 103 34.47 1.17 7.88
N GLY A 104 35.70 1.66 7.74
CA GLY A 104 36.69 1.64 8.82
C GLY A 104 36.20 2.42 10.05
N LEU A 105 36.84 2.19 11.20
CA LEU A 105 36.61 3.01 12.38
C LEU A 105 37.16 4.42 12.12
N LEU A 106 36.34 5.44 12.36
CA LEU A 106 36.77 6.84 12.29
C LEU A 106 37.60 7.14 13.54
N GLU A 107 38.91 7.31 13.38
CA GLU A 107 39.78 7.76 14.46
C GLU A 107 39.41 9.20 14.84
N GLY A 108 38.99 9.39 16.10
CA GLY A 108 38.62 10.71 16.62
C GLY A 108 39.81 11.65 16.64
N THR A 109 39.60 12.91 16.28
CA THR A 109 40.65 13.96 16.23
C THR A 109 41.04 14.50 17.60
N SER A 110 40.63 13.85 18.69
CA SER A 110 41.17 14.14 20.01
C SER A 110 42.53 13.48 20.11
N ALA A 111 43.58 14.29 20.15
CA ALA A 111 44.96 13.87 20.36
C ALA A 111 45.00 12.78 21.45
N ARG A 112 45.42 11.59 21.03
CA ARG A 112 45.66 10.44 21.89
C ARG A 112 46.90 10.77 22.72
N THR A 113 46.72 11.43 23.85
CA THR A 113 47.73 11.37 24.92
C THR A 113 47.84 9.91 25.32
N GLU A 114 49.02 9.36 25.07
CA GLU A 114 49.44 8.02 25.45
C GLU A 114 49.16 7.80 26.94
N LEU A 115 48.25 6.88 27.25
CA LEU A 115 48.27 6.17 28.52
C LEU A 115 48.05 4.70 28.20
N GLU A 116 49.17 3.99 28.23
CA GLU A 116 49.22 2.53 28.29
C GLU A 116 48.51 2.04 29.55
N GLY A 117 47.76 0.94 29.40
CA GLY A 117 47.46 -0.02 30.47
C GLY A 117 46.51 0.43 31.57
N ALA A 118 45.33 -0.19 31.64
CA ALA A 118 44.92 -0.99 32.80
C ALA A 118 43.46 -1.42 32.67
N ASP A 119 43.24 -2.59 33.24
CA ASP A 119 42.05 -3.40 33.36
C ASP A 119 40.90 -2.75 34.16
N ASP A 120 39.76 -3.41 34.09
CA ASP A 120 38.79 -3.64 35.18
C ASP A 120 37.68 -2.63 35.56
N ASN A 121 36.49 -3.25 35.62
CA ASN A 121 35.41 -3.14 36.61
C ASN A 121 34.59 -1.84 36.82
N ASP A 122 33.29 -2.01 36.52
CA ASP A 122 32.14 -1.93 37.46
C ASP A 122 31.85 -0.66 38.29
N GLY A 123 30.55 -0.39 38.41
CA GLY A 123 29.98 0.11 39.67
C GLY A 123 29.82 1.63 39.89
N CYS A 124 28.60 2.09 39.59
CA CYS A 124 27.69 2.75 40.57
C CYS A 124 27.90 4.22 41.07
N MET A 125 26.75 4.82 41.44
CA MET A 125 26.50 5.98 42.33
C MET A 125 26.65 7.40 41.74
N THR A 126 25.60 8.22 41.49
CA THR A 126 24.55 8.90 42.31
C THR A 126 24.86 10.36 42.66
N ALA A 127 23.77 11.15 42.76
CA ALA A 127 23.58 12.46 43.41
C ALA A 127 24.02 13.71 42.62
N ALA A 128 23.10 14.56 42.12
CA ALA A 128 22.14 15.46 42.77
C ALA A 128 22.68 16.90 42.87
N THR A 129 21.94 17.88 42.34
CA THR A 129 21.78 19.22 42.93
C THR A 129 20.67 20.02 42.23
N ASP A 130 19.65 20.32 43.04
CA ASP A 130 18.69 21.44 42.98
C ASP A 130 19.44 22.79 43.09
N GLU A 131 18.94 24.01 42.83
CA GLU A 131 17.64 24.66 42.62
C GLU A 131 18.00 26.06 42.04
N THR A 132 17.11 26.70 41.26
CA THR A 132 16.86 28.17 41.30
C THR A 132 15.69 28.56 40.38
N LYS A 133 14.49 28.65 40.98
CA LYS A 133 13.49 29.75 40.94
C LYS A 133 13.77 30.93 39.98
N ASP A 134 12.83 31.60 39.32
CA ASP A 134 11.39 31.78 39.50
C ASP A 134 10.85 32.50 38.23
N GLY A 135 9.60 32.24 37.80
CA GLY A 135 8.97 33.08 36.75
C GLY A 135 7.94 32.44 35.81
N LYS A 136 7.60 31.14 35.95
CA LYS A 136 6.78 30.42 34.94
C LYS A 136 5.54 29.70 35.51
N SER A 137 5.00 30.19 36.64
CA SER A 137 3.95 29.49 37.40
C SER A 137 2.51 29.75 36.91
N SER A 138 2.20 30.90 36.31
CA SER A 138 0.81 31.24 35.94
C SER A 138 0.32 30.55 34.65
N ARG A 139 1.17 30.39 33.62
CA ARG A 139 0.81 29.72 32.35
C ARG A 139 0.59 28.21 32.46
N LYS A 140 1.20 27.54 33.45
CA LYS A 140 1.10 26.07 33.64
C LYS A 140 -0.20 25.64 34.32
N LYS A 141 -0.89 26.56 35.02
CA LYS A 141 -2.16 26.26 35.72
C LYS A 141 -3.38 26.36 34.79
N GLU A 142 -3.32 27.24 33.79
CA GLU A 142 -4.40 27.40 32.80
C GLU A 142 -4.38 26.29 31.72
N SER A 143 -3.20 25.87 31.27
CA SER A 143 -3.06 24.73 30.33
C SER A 143 -3.55 23.42 30.94
N ARG A 144 -3.26 23.16 32.22
CA ARG A 144 -3.75 21.97 32.95
C ARG A 144 -5.26 21.95 33.15
N LYS A 145 -5.93 23.11 33.25
CA LYS A 145 -7.41 23.18 33.35
C LYS A 145 -8.08 22.90 32.00
N LYS A 146 -7.55 23.45 30.89
CA LYS A 146 -8.04 23.20 29.53
C LYS A 146 -7.88 21.72 29.13
N GLU A 147 -6.73 21.11 29.44
CA GLU A 147 -6.47 19.69 29.17
C GLU A 147 -7.40 18.76 29.97
N LYS A 148 -7.74 19.12 31.22
CA LYS A 148 -8.66 18.33 32.05
C LYS A 148 -10.12 18.43 31.60
N GLN A 149 -10.54 19.56 31.02
CA GLN A 149 -11.87 19.72 30.41
C GLN A 149 -11.99 18.94 29.10
N GLU A 150 -10.97 19.01 28.23
CA GLU A 150 -10.96 18.27 26.95
C GLU A 150 -10.96 16.75 27.18
N LYS A 151 -10.23 16.27 28.20
CA LYS A 151 -10.23 14.85 28.58
C LYS A 151 -11.58 14.37 29.12
N LYS A 152 -12.32 15.22 29.84
CA LYS A 152 -13.68 14.91 30.32
C LYS A 152 -14.70 14.90 29.19
N GLU A 153 -14.63 15.85 28.26
CA GLU A 153 -15.52 15.89 27.09
C GLU A 153 -15.29 14.68 26.16
N LYS A 154 -14.03 14.31 25.95
CA LYS A 154 -13.68 13.12 25.15
C LYS A 154 -14.08 11.81 25.82
N ALA A 155 -14.09 11.76 27.16
CA ALA A 155 -14.62 10.63 27.92
C ALA A 155 -16.15 10.55 27.83
N ALA A 156 -16.86 11.69 27.96
CA ALA A 156 -18.32 11.75 27.79
C ALA A 156 -18.75 11.34 26.37
N ARG A 157 -18.03 11.77 25.33
CA ARG A 157 -18.29 11.38 23.94
C ARG A 157 -18.02 9.88 23.67
N ARG A 158 -17.07 9.28 24.38
CA ARG A 158 -16.81 7.83 24.33
C ARG A 158 -17.91 7.04 25.06
N ALA A 159 -18.39 7.53 26.19
CA ALA A 159 -19.49 6.90 26.94
C ALA A 159 -20.81 6.95 26.14
N ALA A 160 -21.12 8.08 25.48
CA ALA A 160 -22.30 8.21 24.62
C ALA A 160 -22.27 7.22 23.44
N LYS A 161 -21.12 7.05 22.78
CA LYS A 161 -20.95 6.06 21.70
C LYS A 161 -21.09 4.61 22.17
N ASN A 162 -20.65 4.30 23.38
CA ASN A 162 -20.82 2.95 23.93
C ASN A 162 -22.29 2.66 24.24
N ASN A 163 -23.05 3.62 24.77
CA ASN A 163 -24.48 3.42 25.04
C ASN A 163 -25.30 3.29 23.74
N GLU A 164 -24.96 4.02 22.68
CA GLU A 164 -25.61 3.89 21.37
C GLU A 164 -25.34 2.51 20.73
N GLY A 165 -24.13 1.97 20.88
CA GLY A 165 -23.80 0.61 20.43
C GLY A 165 -24.54 -0.49 21.20
N VAL A 166 -24.69 -0.32 22.53
CA VAL A 166 -25.40 -1.29 23.38
C VAL A 166 -26.91 -1.32 23.08
N LEU A 167 -27.51 -0.17 22.75
CA LEU A 167 -28.92 -0.11 22.33
C LEU A 167 -29.14 -0.75 20.95
N GLN A 168 -28.22 -0.57 20.00
CA GLN A 168 -28.30 -1.25 18.70
C GLN A 168 -28.12 -2.77 18.81
N ASP A 169 -27.23 -3.24 19.68
CA ASP A 169 -27.05 -4.67 19.96
C ASP A 169 -28.27 -5.29 20.69
N ALA A 170 -28.95 -4.53 21.54
CA ALA A 170 -30.18 -4.99 22.22
C ALA A 170 -31.37 -5.12 21.26
N VAL A 171 -31.49 -4.24 20.26
CA VAL A 171 -32.53 -4.33 19.21
C VAL A 171 -32.23 -5.51 18.26
N ALA A 172 -30.97 -5.73 17.88
CA ALA A 172 -30.56 -6.87 17.08
C ALA A 172 -30.72 -8.24 17.79
N ARG A 173 -30.81 -8.25 19.12
CA ARG A 173 -31.00 -9.47 19.93
C ARG A 173 -32.44 -9.98 19.97
N LYS A 174 -33.40 -9.21 19.44
CA LYS A 174 -34.82 -9.60 19.31
C LYS A 174 -35.22 -10.11 17.92
N GLU A 175 -34.32 -10.09 16.94
CA GLU A 175 -34.56 -10.75 15.65
C GLU A 175 -34.54 -12.27 15.84
N SER A 176 -35.53 -12.96 15.25
CA SER A 176 -35.60 -14.41 15.34
C SER A 176 -34.35 -15.01 14.68
N LYS A 177 -33.90 -16.17 15.19
CA LYS A 177 -32.74 -16.91 14.64
C LYS A 177 -32.85 -17.18 13.14
N GLU A 178 -34.07 -17.14 12.59
CA GLU A 178 -34.42 -17.40 11.20
C GLU A 178 -34.18 -16.17 10.30
N GLU A 179 -34.55 -14.98 10.74
CA GLU A 179 -34.32 -13.72 10.01
C GLU A 179 -32.81 -13.43 9.85
N ARG A 180 -32.03 -13.72 10.89
CA ARG A 180 -30.56 -13.63 10.84
C ARG A 180 -29.93 -14.62 9.86
N ARG A 181 -30.54 -15.80 9.66
CA ARG A 181 -30.08 -16.80 8.69
C ARG A 181 -30.42 -16.37 7.26
N ALA A 182 -31.64 -15.88 7.03
CA ALA A 182 -32.07 -15.36 5.73
C ALA A 182 -31.18 -14.21 5.24
N ARG A 183 -30.95 -13.20 6.08
CA ARG A 183 -30.07 -12.06 5.76
C ARG A 183 -28.62 -12.47 5.46
N ARG A 184 -28.13 -13.54 6.10
CA ARG A 184 -26.77 -14.05 5.87
C ARG A 184 -26.67 -14.84 4.56
N ALA A 185 -27.74 -15.52 4.15
CA ALA A 185 -27.82 -16.21 2.86
C ALA A 185 -27.90 -15.21 1.70
N GLU A 186 -28.79 -14.22 1.79
CA GLU A 186 -28.94 -13.16 0.79
C GLU A 186 -27.63 -12.36 0.60
N ARG A 187 -26.93 -12.03 1.70
CA ARG A 187 -25.62 -11.37 1.63
C ARG A 187 -24.52 -12.25 1.02
N ARG A 188 -24.64 -13.58 1.09
CA ARG A 188 -23.69 -14.50 0.43
C ARG A 188 -23.96 -14.55 -1.07
N GLU A 189 -25.23 -14.66 -1.47
CA GLU A 189 -25.63 -14.65 -2.88
C GLU A 189 -25.24 -13.33 -3.57
N LEU A 190 -25.49 -12.18 -2.94
CA LEU A 190 -25.09 -10.88 -3.49
C LEU A 190 -23.57 -10.75 -3.66
N LYS A 191 -22.78 -11.37 -2.77
CA LYS A 191 -21.31 -11.36 -2.88
C LYS A 191 -20.82 -12.30 -3.98
N GLU A 192 -21.51 -13.40 -4.19
CA GLU A 192 -21.17 -14.38 -5.20
C GLU A 192 -21.50 -13.86 -6.60
N SER A 193 -22.65 -13.18 -6.77
CA SER A 193 -23.01 -12.52 -8.04
C SER A 193 -22.02 -11.40 -8.38
N VAL A 194 -21.72 -10.49 -7.45
CA VAL A 194 -20.72 -9.41 -7.66
C VAL A 194 -19.33 -9.98 -7.95
N SER A 195 -18.92 -11.04 -7.24
CA SER A 195 -17.64 -11.69 -7.52
C SER A 195 -17.60 -12.38 -8.88
N SER A 196 -18.72 -12.91 -9.37
CA SER A 196 -18.83 -13.52 -10.69
C SER A 196 -18.79 -12.47 -11.81
N GLU A 197 -19.45 -11.33 -11.61
CA GLU A 197 -19.44 -10.19 -12.54
C GLU A 197 -18.04 -9.57 -12.65
N ASP A 198 -17.36 -9.35 -11.52
CA ASP A 198 -15.97 -8.86 -11.48
C ASP A 198 -15.00 -9.81 -12.20
N LYS A 199 -15.21 -11.14 -12.06
CA LYS A 199 -14.41 -12.15 -12.77
C LYS A 199 -14.67 -12.10 -14.27
N ALA A 200 -15.92 -11.96 -14.70
CA ALA A 200 -16.30 -11.86 -16.10
C ALA A 200 -15.76 -10.56 -16.75
N GLU A 201 -15.86 -9.42 -16.07
CA GLU A 201 -15.30 -8.15 -16.54
C GLU A 201 -13.77 -8.24 -16.69
N ARG A 202 -13.09 -8.85 -15.71
CA ARG A 202 -11.64 -9.06 -15.76
C ARG A 202 -11.21 -9.95 -16.93
N GLN A 203 -12.01 -10.95 -17.29
CA GLN A 203 -11.77 -11.80 -18.46
C GLN A 203 -11.95 -11.02 -19.77
N ARG A 204 -13.06 -10.28 -19.91
CA ARG A 204 -13.30 -9.41 -21.08
C ARG A 204 -12.16 -8.42 -21.31
N ARG A 205 -11.73 -7.71 -20.26
CA ARG A 205 -10.61 -6.77 -20.33
C ARG A 205 -9.28 -7.44 -20.71
N LYS A 206 -9.07 -8.69 -20.30
CA LYS A 206 -7.88 -9.48 -20.68
C LYS A 206 -7.91 -9.89 -22.16
N GLU A 207 -9.08 -10.26 -22.67
CA GLU A 207 -9.30 -10.62 -24.07
C GLU A 207 -9.16 -9.41 -25.00
N GLU A 208 -9.75 -8.27 -24.63
CA GLU A 208 -9.57 -7.01 -25.36
C GLU A 208 -8.10 -6.61 -25.45
N ARG A 209 -7.35 -6.73 -24.35
CA ARG A 209 -5.91 -6.43 -24.34
C ARG A 209 -5.14 -7.37 -25.27
N ARG A 210 -5.49 -8.66 -25.30
CA ARG A 210 -4.89 -9.65 -26.22
C ARG A 210 -5.22 -9.34 -27.68
N ALA A 211 -6.48 -8.99 -27.97
CA ALA A 211 -6.93 -8.61 -29.31
C ALA A 211 -6.23 -7.33 -29.81
N CYS A 212 -6.13 -6.31 -28.95
CA CYS A 212 -5.41 -5.08 -29.27
C CYS A 212 -3.92 -5.35 -29.54
N GLN A 213 -3.29 -6.21 -28.73
CA GLN A 213 -1.89 -6.57 -28.94
C GLN A 213 -1.68 -7.37 -30.24
N ALA A 214 -2.61 -8.26 -30.58
CA ALA A 214 -2.59 -9.01 -31.84
C ALA A 214 -2.75 -8.09 -33.07
N LYS A 215 -3.69 -7.14 -33.03
CA LYS A 215 -3.86 -6.13 -34.09
C LYS A 215 -2.57 -5.33 -34.31
N ARG A 216 -1.97 -4.83 -33.22
CA ARG A 216 -0.70 -4.07 -33.29
C ARG A 216 0.46 -4.90 -33.86
N ARG A 217 0.51 -6.21 -33.57
CA ARG A 217 1.51 -7.11 -34.17
C ARG A 217 1.29 -7.31 -35.67
N ARG A 218 0.04 -7.51 -36.10
CA ARG A 218 -0.31 -7.64 -37.52
C ARG A 218 0.01 -6.37 -38.31
N GLU A 219 -0.31 -5.21 -37.76
CA GLU A 219 -0.01 -3.92 -38.39
C GLU A 219 1.51 -3.71 -38.55
N LYS A 220 2.29 -3.96 -37.50
CA LYS A 220 3.76 -3.93 -37.57
C LYS A 220 4.31 -4.90 -38.63
N ALA A 221 3.72 -6.09 -38.76
CA ALA A 221 4.13 -7.05 -39.79
C ALA A 221 3.80 -6.54 -41.20
N ASN A 222 2.62 -5.94 -41.41
CA ASN A 222 2.23 -5.35 -42.68
C ASN A 222 3.12 -4.16 -43.07
N VAL A 223 3.45 -3.28 -42.13
CA VAL A 223 4.40 -2.18 -42.37
C VAL A 223 5.77 -2.72 -42.79
N LYS A 224 6.28 -3.75 -42.10
CA LYS A 224 7.55 -4.40 -42.47
C LYS A 224 7.48 -5.04 -43.87
N ARG A 225 6.37 -5.68 -44.24
CA ARG A 225 6.17 -6.25 -45.59
C ARG A 225 6.17 -5.16 -46.66
N ARG A 226 5.44 -4.07 -46.45
CA ARG A 226 5.40 -2.92 -47.38
C ARG A 226 6.80 -2.29 -47.55
N ALA A 227 7.53 -2.08 -46.46
CA ALA A 227 8.90 -1.56 -46.52
C ALA A 227 9.87 -2.50 -47.27
N LYS A 228 9.70 -3.82 -47.15
CA LYS A 228 10.48 -4.79 -47.94
C LYS A 228 10.15 -4.70 -49.44
N LEU A 229 8.87 -4.57 -49.79
CA LEU A 229 8.44 -4.43 -51.18
C LEU A 229 8.98 -3.13 -51.81
N ASP A 230 8.92 -2.01 -51.10
CA ASP A 230 9.49 -0.73 -51.58
C ASP A 230 11.01 -0.83 -51.80
N LYS A 231 11.75 -1.47 -50.88
CA LYS A 231 13.19 -1.73 -51.05
C LYS A 231 13.50 -2.62 -52.25
N MET A 232 12.66 -3.63 -52.52
CA MET A 232 12.82 -4.51 -53.68
C MET A 232 12.55 -3.76 -54.99
N SER A 233 11.51 -2.91 -55.04
CA SER A 233 11.20 -2.06 -56.20
C SER A 233 12.36 -1.11 -56.53
N LYS A 234 12.88 -0.37 -55.53
CA LYS A 234 14.05 0.51 -55.72
C LYS A 234 15.30 -0.22 -56.22
N ARG A 235 15.50 -1.47 -55.79
CA ARG A 235 16.61 -2.30 -56.28
C ARG A 235 16.44 -2.72 -57.73
N GLN A 236 15.21 -2.91 -58.21
CA GLN A 236 14.94 -3.25 -59.61
C GLN A 236 15.07 -2.02 -60.52
N SER A 237 14.55 -0.86 -60.11
CA SER A 237 14.71 0.39 -60.88
C SER A 237 16.16 0.86 -60.96
N GLY A 238 16.92 0.78 -59.86
CA GLY A 238 18.34 1.15 -59.85
C GLY A 238 19.24 0.21 -60.68
N LYS A 239 18.81 -1.02 -60.97
CA LYS A 239 19.51 -1.95 -61.87
C LYS A 239 19.21 -1.68 -63.35
N ALA A 240 18.02 -1.14 -63.67
CA ALA A 240 17.65 -0.80 -65.04
C ALA A 240 18.40 0.45 -65.54
N VAL A 241 18.58 1.46 -64.69
CA VAL A 241 19.30 2.72 -65.01
C VAL A 241 20.81 2.50 -65.21
N LYS A 242 21.38 1.41 -64.68
CA LYS A 242 22.82 1.09 -64.82
C LYS A 242 23.17 0.26 -66.06
N ARG A 243 22.18 -0.10 -66.88
CA ARG A 243 22.35 -0.96 -68.08
C ARG A 243 22.12 -0.21 -69.41
N THR A 244 21.83 1.09 -69.34
CA THR A 244 21.78 2.03 -70.47
C THR A 244 22.99 2.92 -70.41
#